data_AF-A0A0K2YHE7-F1
#
_entry.id   AF-A0A0K2YHE7-F1
#
_cell.length_a   1.000
_cell.length_b   1.000
_cell.length_c   1.000
_cell.angle_alpha   90.00
_cell.angle_beta   90.00
_cell.angle_gamma   90.00
#
_symmetry.space_group_name_H-M   'P 1'
#
loop_
_entity.id
_entity.type
_entity.pdbx_description
1 polymer ?
#
loop_
_entity_poly.entity_id
_entity_poly.type
_entity_poly.pdbx_seq_one_letter_code
_entity_poly.pdbx_strand_id
1 'polypeptide(L)'
;MDSLVERALAADITANVDAITVAALGEVGAQADVIVGPGPLPGTPEWELEDGTDIPAQRQLAWQLTSLRLQLAVGLDCADTIVVLRAGGVTWALIAQAAGITRQAAHERWGGRVRDILDRYGDGMPDSVADDEPPTGAEPIGGSV
;
A
#
# COMPACT_ATOMS: atom_id res chain seq x y z
N MET A 1 28.97 -9.77 35.84
CA MET A 1 29.56 -8.54 35.28
C MET A 1 28.75 -8.28 34.04
N ASP A 2 27.77 -7.38 34.13
CA ASP A 2 26.74 -7.24 33.10
C ASP A 2 27.37 -6.60 31.86
N SER A 3 27.65 -7.43 30.87
CA SER A 3 28.36 -7.04 29.65
C SER A 3 27.47 -6.15 28.80
N LEU A 4 28.09 -5.31 27.95
CA LEU A 4 27.33 -4.48 27.01
C LEU A 4 26.44 -5.32 26.07
N VAL A 5 26.85 -6.56 25.79
CA VAL A 5 26.09 -7.52 24.96
C VAL A 5 24.83 -8.00 25.70
N GLU A 6 24.95 -8.40 26.97
CA GLU A 6 23.79 -8.83 27.78
C GLU A 6 22.76 -7.70 27.92
N ARG A 7 23.23 -6.46 28.13
CA ARG A 7 22.35 -5.28 28.16
C ARG A 7 21.62 -5.06 26.83
N ALA A 8 22.31 -5.20 25.70
CA ALA A 8 21.71 -5.02 24.38
C ALA A 8 20.64 -6.07 24.09
N LEU A 9 20.85 -7.33 24.51
CA LEU A 9 19.90 -8.42 24.30
C LEU A 9 18.70 -8.38 25.27
N ALA A 10 18.86 -7.78 26.45
CA ALA A 10 17.80 -7.67 27.45
C ALA A 10 16.96 -6.38 27.33
N ALA A 11 17.39 -5.41 26.53
CA ALA A 11 16.67 -4.16 26.36
C ALA A 11 15.32 -4.38 25.65
N ASP A 12 14.26 -3.81 26.22
CA ASP A 12 13.01 -3.62 25.48
C ASP A 12 13.23 -2.50 24.44
N ILE A 13 13.05 -2.83 23.18
CA ILE A 13 13.28 -1.94 22.04
C ILE A 13 11.99 -1.49 21.36
N THR A 14 10.80 -1.82 21.89
CA THR A 14 9.52 -1.56 21.22
C THR A 14 9.35 -0.08 20.83
N ALA A 15 9.56 0.85 21.77
CA ALA A 15 9.43 2.30 21.48
C ALA A 15 10.45 2.79 20.44
N ASN A 16 11.65 2.19 20.40
CA ASN A 16 12.66 2.52 19.40
C ASN A 16 12.25 2.03 18.00
N VAL A 17 11.68 0.82 17.92
CA VAL A 17 11.15 0.26 16.67
C VAL A 17 10.01 1.11 16.13
N ASP A 18 9.10 1.56 17.00
CA ASP A 18 7.99 2.44 16.60
C ASP A 18 8.52 3.77 16.05
N ALA A 19 9.46 4.40 16.74
CA ALA A 19 10.07 5.66 16.30
C ALA A 19 10.78 5.51 14.95
N ILE A 20 11.51 4.42 14.73
CA ILE A 20 12.18 4.13 13.47
C ILE A 20 11.15 3.90 12.35
N THR A 21 10.09 3.14 12.62
CA THR A 21 9.03 2.88 11.65
C THR A 21 8.34 4.16 11.21
N VAL A 22 7.96 5.02 12.17
CA VAL A 22 7.34 6.32 11.89
C VAL A 22 8.28 7.21 11.05
N ALA A 23 9.57 7.28 11.42
CA ALA A 23 10.54 8.06 10.66
C ALA A 23 10.71 7.54 9.23
N ALA A 24 10.79 6.22 9.04
CA ALA A 24 10.91 5.59 7.73
C ALA A 24 9.69 5.85 6.85
N LEU A 25 8.48 5.73 7.40
CA LEU A 25 7.23 6.02 6.67
C LEU A 25 7.10 7.52 6.33
N GLY A 26 7.54 8.40 7.23
CA GLY A 26 7.61 9.84 6.95
C GLY A 26 8.55 10.16 5.77
N GLU A 27 9.72 9.52 5.73
CA GLU A 27 10.68 9.69 4.64
C GLU A 27 10.12 9.15 3.32
N VAL A 28 9.43 7.99 3.33
CA VAL A 28 8.72 7.49 2.13
C VAL A 28 7.76 8.54 1.58
N GLY A 29 6.97 9.19 2.45
CA GLY A 29 6.03 10.23 2.04
C GLY A 29 6.74 11.44 1.42
N ALA A 30 7.82 11.92 2.05
CA ALA A 30 8.62 13.01 1.53
C ALA A 30 9.22 12.69 0.14
N GLN A 31 9.72 11.47 -0.06
CA GLN A 31 10.23 11.05 -1.36
C GLN A 31 9.12 10.88 -2.41
N ALA A 32 7.93 10.45 -2.01
CA ALA A 32 6.76 10.42 -2.90
C ALA A 32 6.35 11.84 -3.34
N ASP A 33 6.42 12.83 -2.44
CA ASP A 33 6.16 14.25 -2.78
C ASP A 33 7.18 14.80 -3.79
N VAL A 34 8.46 14.42 -3.66
CA VAL A 34 9.50 14.81 -4.64
C VAL A 34 9.20 14.25 -6.03
N ILE A 35 8.67 13.02 -6.12
CA ILE A 35 8.41 12.33 -7.39
C ILE A 35 7.10 12.79 -8.04
N VAL A 36 6.01 12.85 -7.27
CA VAL A 36 4.66 13.13 -7.79
C VAL A 36 4.37 14.64 -7.83
N GLY A 37 5.05 15.41 -6.97
CA GLY A 37 4.80 16.82 -6.75
C GLY A 37 3.64 17.04 -5.78
N PRO A 38 3.73 18.03 -4.87
CA PRO A 38 2.62 18.39 -4.01
C PRO A 38 1.47 18.98 -4.84
N GLY A 39 0.25 18.90 -4.29
CA GLY A 39 -0.88 19.65 -4.83
C GLY A 39 -0.70 21.16 -4.64
N PRO A 40 -1.39 22.00 -5.45
CA PRO A 40 -1.37 23.44 -5.28
C PRO A 40 -2.01 23.85 -3.93
N LEU A 41 -1.60 25.00 -3.39
CA LEU A 41 -2.17 25.51 -2.15
C LEU A 41 -3.61 25.99 -2.38
N PRO A 42 -4.54 25.77 -1.44
CA PRO A 42 -5.91 26.26 -1.56
C PRO A 42 -5.98 27.76 -1.86
N GLY A 43 -6.78 28.13 -2.85
CA GLY A 43 -7.00 29.52 -3.26
C GLY A 43 -5.90 30.15 -4.14
N THR A 44 -4.93 29.37 -4.64
CA THR A 44 -4.04 29.84 -5.72
C THR A 44 -4.68 29.63 -7.09
N PRO A 45 -4.23 30.34 -8.14
CA PRO A 45 -4.72 30.14 -9.50
C PRO A 45 -4.56 28.69 -9.98
N GLU A 46 -3.46 28.02 -9.61
CA GLU A 46 -3.24 26.61 -9.94
C GLU A 46 -4.25 25.69 -9.25
N TRP A 47 -4.65 26.01 -8.02
CA TRP A 47 -5.69 25.27 -7.30
C TRP A 47 -7.06 25.47 -7.94
N GLU A 48 -7.41 26.69 -8.34
CA GLU A 48 -8.68 26.99 -9.02
C GLU A 48 -8.81 26.24 -10.36
N LEU A 49 -7.69 25.99 -11.05
CA LEU A 49 -7.66 25.19 -12.27
C LEU A 49 -7.92 23.70 -12.03
N GLU A 50 -7.54 23.19 -10.86
CA GLU A 50 -7.75 21.78 -10.47
C GLU A 50 -9.09 21.57 -9.74
N ASP A 51 -9.72 22.63 -9.23
CA ASP A 51 -10.97 22.54 -8.49
C ASP A 51 -12.11 21.97 -9.35
N GLY A 52 -12.87 21.04 -8.78
CA GLY A 52 -13.92 20.29 -9.47
C GLY A 52 -13.43 19.30 -10.55
N THR A 53 -12.12 19.08 -10.69
CA THR A 53 -11.53 18.08 -11.59
C THR A 53 -11.09 16.82 -10.84
N ASP A 54 -10.74 15.77 -11.59
CA ASP A 54 -10.19 14.53 -11.02
C ASP A 54 -8.68 14.62 -10.70
N ILE A 55 -8.01 15.73 -11.04
CA ILE A 55 -6.56 15.88 -10.89
C ILE A 55 -6.10 15.64 -9.44
N PRO A 56 -6.74 16.20 -8.40
CA PRO A 56 -6.34 15.95 -7.01
C PRO A 56 -6.44 14.46 -6.63
N ALA A 57 -7.47 13.75 -7.10
CA ALA A 57 -7.65 12.33 -6.85
C ALA A 57 -6.58 11.48 -7.57
N GLN A 58 -6.27 11.82 -8.82
CA GLN A 58 -5.20 11.16 -9.59
C GLN A 58 -3.83 11.35 -8.94
N ARG A 59 -3.56 12.56 -8.44
CA ARG A 59 -2.32 12.88 -7.71
C ARG A 59 -2.20 12.05 -6.44
N GLN A 60 -3.28 11.96 -5.66
CA GLN A 60 -3.31 11.14 -4.45
C GLN A 60 -3.05 9.66 -4.75
N LEU A 61 -3.67 9.10 -5.80
CA LEU A 61 -3.42 7.72 -6.22
C LEU A 61 -1.96 7.52 -6.66
N ALA A 62 -1.41 8.43 -7.47
CA ALA A 62 -0.01 8.38 -7.89
C ALA A 62 0.96 8.42 -6.70
N TRP A 63 0.64 9.23 -5.68
CA TRP A 63 1.40 9.32 -4.44
C TRP A 63 1.37 8.00 -3.64
N GLN A 64 0.19 7.38 -3.51
CA GLN A 64 0.05 6.10 -2.79
C GLN A 64 0.78 4.95 -3.52
N LEU A 65 0.68 4.87 -4.85
CA LEU A 65 1.40 3.88 -5.65
C LEU A 65 2.92 4.09 -5.59
N THR A 66 3.38 5.35 -5.56
CA THR A 66 4.80 5.67 -5.38
C THR A 66 5.29 5.25 -4.00
N SER A 67 4.49 5.52 -2.96
CA SER A 67 4.79 5.10 -1.58
C SER A 67 4.91 3.58 -1.46
N LEU A 68 3.99 2.82 -2.07
CA LEU A 68 4.05 1.36 -2.13
C LEU A 68 5.36 0.87 -2.77
N ARG A 69 5.75 1.48 -3.90
CA ARG A 69 6.99 1.13 -4.62
C ARG A 69 8.23 1.36 -3.76
N LEU A 70 8.29 2.49 -3.07
CA LEU A 70 9.40 2.82 -2.18
C LEU A 70 9.48 1.86 -0.99
N GLN A 71 8.35 1.61 -0.31
CA GLN A 71 8.28 0.67 0.82
C GLN A 71 8.79 -0.73 0.43
N LEU A 72 8.34 -1.24 -0.72
CA LEU A 72 8.80 -2.53 -1.23
C LEU A 72 10.29 -2.54 -1.56
N ALA A 73 10.80 -1.48 -2.20
CA ALA A 73 12.20 -1.38 -2.61
C ALA A 73 13.16 -1.36 -1.41
N VAL A 74 12.74 -0.78 -0.28
CA VAL A 74 13.54 -0.73 0.96
C VAL A 74 13.19 -1.82 1.98
N GLY A 75 12.28 -2.73 1.65
CA GLY A 75 11.93 -3.87 2.49
C GLY A 75 11.05 -3.54 3.72
N LEU A 76 10.29 -2.44 3.67
CA LEU A 76 9.29 -2.11 4.69
C LEU A 76 8.01 -2.93 4.50
N ASP A 77 7.29 -3.21 5.61
CA ASP A 77 5.93 -3.75 5.50
C ASP A 77 5.03 -2.69 4.85
N CYS A 78 4.28 -3.10 3.84
CA CYS A 78 3.41 -2.24 3.03
C CYS A 78 1.93 -2.62 3.15
N ALA A 79 1.58 -3.51 4.09
CA ALA A 79 0.23 -4.00 4.24
C ALA A 79 -0.81 -2.88 4.43
N ASP A 80 -0.53 -1.89 5.27
CA ASP A 80 -1.45 -0.77 5.50
C ASP A 80 -1.65 0.07 4.23
N THR A 81 -0.58 0.34 3.49
CA THR A 81 -0.65 1.02 2.18
C THR A 81 -1.55 0.27 1.22
N ILE A 82 -1.44 -1.07 1.17
CA ILE A 82 -2.26 -1.92 0.30
C ILE A 82 -3.73 -1.91 0.74
N VAL A 83 -4.01 -1.95 2.04
CA VAL A 83 -5.37 -1.84 2.57
C VAL A 83 -6.00 -0.51 2.16
N VAL A 84 -5.27 0.59 2.30
CA VAL A 84 -5.75 1.93 1.88
C VAL A 84 -6.01 1.98 0.38
N LEU A 85 -5.11 1.45 -0.45
CA LEU A 85 -5.31 1.35 -1.89
C LEU A 85 -6.55 0.53 -2.24
N ARG A 86 -6.74 -0.64 -1.60
CA ARG A 86 -7.91 -1.50 -1.83
C ARG A 86 -9.22 -0.84 -1.38
N ALA A 87 -9.23 -0.20 -0.21
CA ALA A 87 -10.37 0.56 0.28
C ALA A 87 -10.75 1.72 -0.66
N GLY A 88 -9.77 2.29 -1.37
CA GLY A 88 -9.96 3.31 -2.40
C GLY A 88 -10.29 2.78 -3.80
N GLY A 89 -10.56 1.48 -3.95
CA GLY A 89 -10.96 0.86 -5.23
C GLY A 89 -9.84 0.57 -6.20
N VAL A 90 -8.59 0.58 -5.73
CA VAL A 90 -7.45 0.23 -6.58
C VAL A 90 -7.44 -1.28 -6.81
N THR A 91 -7.33 -1.69 -8.07
CA THR A 91 -7.31 -3.09 -8.49
C THR A 91 -6.03 -3.82 -8.06
N TRP A 92 -6.13 -5.12 -7.81
CA TRP A 92 -4.96 -6.00 -7.66
C TRP A 92 -4.04 -5.92 -8.88
N ALA A 93 -4.57 -5.72 -10.09
CA ALA A 93 -3.76 -5.54 -11.29
C ALA A 93 -2.83 -4.31 -11.18
N LEU A 94 -3.36 -3.16 -10.73
CA LEU A 94 -2.57 -1.94 -10.58
C LEU A 94 -1.60 -2.02 -9.41
N ILE A 95 -2.02 -2.60 -8.27
CA ILE A 95 -1.14 -2.88 -7.13
C ILE A 95 0.03 -3.78 -7.55
N ALA A 96 -0.26 -4.85 -8.29
CA ALA A 96 0.76 -5.78 -8.78
C ALA A 96 1.73 -5.11 -9.75
N GLN A 97 1.23 -4.25 -10.64
CA GLN A 97 2.07 -3.45 -11.54
C GLN A 97 3.02 -2.54 -10.77
N ALA A 98 2.52 -1.83 -9.75
CA ALA A 98 3.37 -1.01 -8.88
C ALA A 98 4.40 -1.87 -8.13
N ALA A 99 4.01 -3.04 -7.65
CA ALA A 99 4.88 -3.96 -6.92
C ALA A 99 5.87 -4.74 -7.82
N GLY A 100 5.73 -4.67 -9.15
CA GLY A 100 6.56 -5.43 -10.10
C GLY A 100 6.31 -6.95 -10.06
N ILE A 101 5.11 -7.38 -9.68
CA ILE A 101 4.71 -8.80 -9.59
C ILE A 101 3.42 -9.06 -10.38
N THR A 102 2.96 -10.30 -10.41
CA THR A 102 1.69 -10.66 -11.07
C THR A 102 0.49 -10.34 -10.18
N ARG A 103 -0.68 -10.11 -10.79
CA ARG A 103 -1.96 -9.93 -10.07
C ARG A 103 -2.24 -11.05 -9.08
N GLN A 104 -2.04 -12.31 -9.51
CA GLN A 104 -2.24 -13.49 -8.67
C GLN A 104 -1.32 -13.45 -7.43
N ALA A 105 -0.03 -13.16 -7.63
CA ALA A 105 0.93 -13.11 -6.54
C ALA A 105 0.62 -11.98 -5.56
N ALA A 106 0.11 -10.84 -6.03
CA ALA A 106 -0.33 -9.75 -5.16
C ALA A 106 -1.52 -10.18 -4.30
N HIS A 107 -2.57 -10.75 -4.90
CA HIS A 107 -3.73 -11.23 -4.16
C HIS A 107 -3.37 -12.35 -3.17
N GLU A 108 -2.56 -13.33 -3.57
CA GLU A 108 -2.12 -14.41 -2.67
C GLU A 108 -1.32 -13.87 -1.47
N ARG A 109 -0.47 -12.87 -1.70
CA ARG A 109 0.38 -12.31 -0.66
C ARG A 109 -0.37 -11.44 0.33
N TRP A 110 -1.36 -10.68 -0.12
CA TRP A 110 -1.99 -9.62 0.69
C TRP A 110 -3.52 -9.72 0.84
N GLY A 111 -4.20 -10.49 -0.01
CA GLY A 111 -5.66 -10.57 -0.05
C GLY A 111 -6.29 -11.06 1.24
N GLY A 112 -5.65 -12.02 1.92
CA GLY A 112 -6.08 -12.47 3.25
C GLY A 112 -6.09 -11.33 4.27
N ARG A 113 -4.97 -10.61 4.40
CA ARG A 113 -4.84 -9.50 5.35
C ARG A 113 -5.78 -8.34 5.02
N VAL A 114 -6.01 -8.04 3.73
CA VAL A 114 -6.99 -7.04 3.31
C VAL A 114 -8.40 -7.44 3.74
N ARG A 115 -8.78 -8.71 3.56
CA ARG A 115 -10.08 -9.23 4.01
C ARG A 115 -10.23 -9.18 5.52
N ASP A 116 -9.21 -9.57 6.28
CA ASP A 116 -9.25 -9.54 7.74
C ASP A 116 -9.50 -8.13 8.31
N ILE A 117 -9.11 -7.09 7.56
CA ILE A 117 -9.27 -5.70 7.97
C ILE A 117 -10.57 -5.09 7.43
N LEU A 118 -10.84 -5.22 6.12
CA LEU A 118 -11.97 -4.56 5.47
C LEU A 118 -13.29 -5.33 5.59
N ASP A 119 -13.23 -6.63 5.81
CA ASP A 119 -14.37 -7.53 6.01
C ASP A 119 -14.25 -8.26 7.35
N ARG A 120 -13.87 -7.52 8.40
CA ARG A 120 -13.60 -8.06 9.74
C ARG A 120 -14.76 -8.87 10.34
N TYR A 121 -15.99 -8.49 9.99
CA TYR A 121 -17.21 -9.10 10.55
C TYR A 121 -17.84 -10.14 9.61
N GLY A 122 -17.33 -10.31 8.38
CA GLY A 122 -17.88 -11.24 7.40
C GLY A 122 -19.17 -10.74 6.73
N ASP A 123 -19.41 -9.43 6.73
CA ASP A 123 -20.56 -8.79 6.09
C ASP A 123 -20.34 -8.59 4.57
N GLY A 124 -19.12 -8.87 4.10
CA GLY A 124 -18.68 -8.65 2.73
C GLY A 124 -17.77 -7.42 2.59
N MET A 125 -17.06 -7.35 1.47
CA MET A 125 -16.20 -6.21 1.16
C MET A 125 -17.03 -4.94 0.95
N PRO A 126 -16.52 -3.75 1.34
CA PRO A 126 -17.15 -2.48 0.99
C PRO A 126 -17.29 -2.30 -0.52
N ASP A 127 -18.36 -1.64 -0.96
CA ASP A 127 -18.63 -1.34 -2.39
C ASP A 127 -17.49 -0.56 -3.08
N SER A 128 -16.67 0.14 -2.30
CA SER A 128 -15.51 0.87 -2.82
C SER A 128 -14.38 -0.05 -3.25
N VAL A 129 -14.33 -1.30 -2.79
CA VAL A 129 -13.29 -2.27 -3.14
C VAL A 129 -13.58 -2.81 -4.55
N ALA A 130 -12.60 -2.72 -5.44
CA ALA A 130 -12.77 -3.21 -6.81
C ALA A 130 -12.94 -4.74 -6.84
N ASP A 131 -13.96 -5.18 -7.58
CA ASP A 131 -14.21 -6.60 -7.87
C ASP A 131 -13.27 -7.08 -9.00
N ASP A 132 -12.03 -7.40 -8.62
CA ASP A 132 -10.99 -7.83 -9.56
C ASP A 132 -10.19 -9.03 -9.04
N GLU A 133 -10.83 -9.84 -8.20
CA GLU A 133 -10.23 -11.05 -7.67
C GLU A 133 -9.77 -11.98 -8.80
N PRO A 134 -8.54 -12.52 -8.74
CA PRO A 134 -8.08 -13.40 -9.78
C PRO A 134 -8.85 -14.73 -9.74
N PRO A 135 -9.05 -15.38 -10.90
CA PRO A 135 -9.84 -16.60 -10.99
C PRO A 135 -9.27 -17.70 -10.07
N THR A 136 -10.15 -18.36 -9.32
CA THR A 136 -9.78 -19.48 -8.46
C THR A 136 -9.50 -20.72 -9.31
N GLY A 137 -8.24 -20.89 -9.74
CA GLY A 137 -7.73 -22.13 -10.33
C GLY A 137 -7.48 -22.06 -11.84
N ALA A 138 -6.30 -22.53 -12.25
CA ALA A 138 -6.06 -22.99 -13.61
C ALA A 138 -7.04 -24.13 -13.91
N GLU A 139 -7.85 -23.98 -14.97
CA GLU A 139 -8.56 -25.13 -15.51
C GLU A 139 -7.53 -26.22 -15.86
N PRO A 140 -7.72 -27.49 -15.48
CA PRO A 140 -6.90 -28.55 -16.03
C PRO A 140 -7.09 -28.51 -17.55
N ILE A 141 -5.98 -28.45 -18.27
CA ILE A 141 -5.96 -28.50 -19.73
C ILE A 141 -6.46 -29.91 -20.11
N GLY A 142 -7.78 -30.04 -20.20
CA GLY A 142 -8.46 -31.24 -20.63
C GLY A 142 -8.20 -31.43 -22.12
N GLY A 143 -7.13 -32.16 -22.43
CA GLY A 143 -6.88 -32.64 -23.77
C GLY A 143 -8.05 -33.51 -24.23
N SER A 144 -8.73 -33.09 -25.29
CA SER A 144 -9.50 -34.00 -26.11
C SER A 144 -8.55 -34.68 -27.10
N VAL A 145 -8.37 -35.98 -26.90
CA VAL A 145 -8.04 -36.95 -27.94
C VAL A 145 -9.31 -37.26 -28.72
#